data_AF-A0A2U3QV42-F1
#
_entry.id   AF-A0A2U3QV42-F1
#
_cell.length_a   1.000
_cell.length_b   1.000
_cell.length_c   1.000
_cell.angle_alpha   90.00
_cell.angle_beta   90.00
_cell.angle_gamma   90.00
#
_symmetry.space_group_name_H-M   'P 1'
#
loop_
_entity.id
_entity.type
_entity.pdbx_description
1 polymer ?
#
loop_
_entity_poly.entity_id
_entity_poly.type
_entity_poly.pdbx_seq_one_letter_code
_entity_poly.pdbx_strand_id
1 'polypeptide(L)' 'MTITKNDKKNNRRLAGERVVNENVIGMLKQFKIIADKYRNRRKRLGLRFNLISGIYNFALP' A
#
# COMPACT_ATOMS: atom_id res chain seq x y z
N MET A 1 -3.26 -15.22 26.64
CA MET A 1 -3.58 -15.95 25.40
C MET A 1 -2.28 -16.23 24.67
N THR A 2 -1.94 -17.49 24.46
CA THR A 2 -0.64 -17.89 23.88
C THR A 2 -0.81 -18.12 22.38
N ILE A 3 0.02 -17.46 21.56
CA ILE A 3 -0.02 -17.60 20.09
C ILE A 3 0.27 -19.05 19.73
N THR A 4 -0.66 -19.72 19.05
CA THR A 4 -0.50 -21.13 18.67
C THR A 4 0.52 -21.29 17.55
N LYS A 5 1.04 -22.51 17.35
CA LYS A 5 1.96 -22.79 16.24
C LYS A 5 1.34 -22.47 14.87
N ASN A 6 0.04 -22.69 14.73
CA ASN A 6 -0.70 -22.37 13.51
C ASN A 6 -0.78 -20.85 13.28
N ASP A 7 -1.04 -20.07 14.33
CA ASP A 7 -1.06 -18.60 14.25
C ASP A 7 0.29 -18.05 13.82
N LYS A 8 1.40 -18.61 14.34
CA LYS A 8 2.76 -18.22 13.90
C LYS A 8 2.98 -18.49 12.41
N LYS A 9 2.53 -19.65 11.91
CA LYS A 9 2.64 -20.01 10.48
C LYS A 9 1.81 -19.07 9.61
N ASN A 10 0.59 -18.75 10.03
CA ASN A 10 -0.28 -17.80 9.34
C ASN A 10 0.29 -16.38 9.34
N ASN A 11 0.81 -15.92 10.48
CA ASN A 11 1.45 -14.61 10.61
C ASN A 11 2.69 -14.50 9.72
N ARG A 12 3.48 -15.57 9.57
CA ARG A 12 4.63 -15.58 8.66
C ARG A 12 4.21 -15.46 7.20
N ARG A 13 3.14 -16.14 6.78
CA ARG A 13 2.57 -16.00 5.43
C ARG A 13 2.08 -14.57 5.19
N LEU A 14 1.28 -14.04 6.10
CA LEU A 14 0.75 -12.67 6.02
C LEU A 14 1.87 -11.61 6.02
N ALA A 15 2.93 -11.83 6.79
CA ALA A 15 4.09 -10.94 6.78
C ALA A 15 4.75 -10.90 5.39
N GLY A 16 4.89 -12.04 4.73
CA GLY A 16 5.42 -12.10 3.36
C GLY A 16 4.59 -11.29 2.36
N GLU A 17 3.26 -11.40 2.43
CA GLU A 17 2.34 -10.63 1.59
C GLU A 17 2.39 -9.12 1.90
N ARG A 18 2.55 -8.76 3.18
CA ARG A 18 2.65 -7.36 3.61
C ARG A 18 3.89 -6.67 3.10
N VAL A 19 5.05 -7.35 3.05
CA VAL A 19 6.30 -6.75 2.57
C VAL A 19 6.16 -6.21 1.15
N VAL A 20 5.53 -6.98 0.25
CA VAL A 20 5.29 -6.54 -1.14
C VAL A 20 4.38 -5.31 -1.16
N ASN A 21 3.30 -5.32 -0.38
CA ASN A 21 2.38 -4.20 -0.28
C ASN A 21 3.02 -2.94 0.34
N GLU A 22 3.88 -3.10 1.33
CA GLU A 22 4.61 -2.02 1.98
C GLU A 22 5.57 -1.33 0.99
N ASN A 23 6.25 -2.09 0.13
CA ASN A 23 7.10 -1.53 -0.92
C ASN A 23 6.28 -0.65 -1.89
N VAL A 24 5.13 -1.14 -2.34
CA VAL A 24 4.23 -0.38 -3.22
C VAL A 24 3.68 0.87 -2.51
N ILE A 25 3.27 0.75 -1.25
CA ILE A 25 2.79 1.89 -0.46
C ILE A 25 3.91 2.91 -0.25
N GLY A 26 5.16 2.47 -0.03
CA GLY A 26 6.32 3.32 0.10
C GLY A 26 6.55 4.18 -1.14
N MET A 27 6.48 3.56 -2.33
CA MET A 27 6.54 4.27 -3.61
C MET A 27 5.39 5.27 -3.75
N LEU A 28 4.16 4.87 -3.44
CA LEU A 28 2.98 5.74 -3.52
C LEU A 28 3.06 6.93 -2.56
N LYS A 29 3.67 6.77 -1.39
CA LYS A 29 3.87 7.86 -0.43
C LYS A 29 4.92 8.90 -0.85
N GLN A 30 5.74 8.63 -1.87
CA GLN A 30 6.62 9.66 -2.45
C GLN A 30 5.82 10.83 -3.04
N PHE A 31 4.59 10.56 -3.49
CA PHE A 31 3.69 11.61 -3.96
C PHE A 31 3.09 12.34 -2.75
N LYS A 32 3.44 13.62 -2.56
CA LYS A 32 2.90 14.47 -1.47
C LYS A 32 1.36 14.48 -1.40
N ILE A 33 0.71 14.26 -2.54
CA ILE A 33 -0.74 14.13 -2.62
C ILE A 33 -1.32 12.93 -1.83
N ILE A 34 -0.50 11.89 -1.64
CA ILE A 34 -0.79 10.67 -0.87
C ILE A 34 -0.16 10.77 0.54
N ALA A 35 1.03 11.36 0.67
CA ALA A 35 1.76 11.48 1.94
C ALA A 35 1.18 12.52 2.92
N ASP A 36 0.72 13.67 2.42
CA ASP A 36 0.31 14.78 3.27
C ASP A 36 -1.16 14.67 3.73
N LYS A 37 -1.44 15.25 4.91
CA LYS A 37 -2.81 15.34 5.45
C LYS A 37 -3.68 16.18 4.52
N TYR A 38 -4.49 15.50 3.73
CA TYR A 38 -5.26 16.09 2.66
C TYR A 38 -6.41 16.96 3.19
N ARG A 39 -6.39 18.28 2.91
CA ARG A 39 -7.36 19.25 3.49
C ARG A 39 -8.71 19.38 2.76
N ASN A 40 -8.83 18.95 1.50
CA ASN A 40 -10.07 19.12 0.71
C ASN A 40 -10.75 17.79 0.38
N ARG A 41 -12.02 17.62 0.79
CA ARG A 41 -12.83 16.38 0.66
C ARG A 41 -12.76 15.77 -0.75
N ARG A 42 -11.94 14.71 -0.87
CA ARG A 42 -12.03 13.44 -1.64
C ARG A 42 -12.69 13.36 -3.03
N LYS A 43 -13.21 14.42 -3.67
CA LYS A 43 -13.95 14.29 -4.95
C LYS A 43 -13.13 13.65 -6.08
N ARG A 44 -11.80 13.73 -6.05
CA ARG A 44 -10.91 13.17 -7.09
C ARG A 44 -9.74 12.32 -6.57
N LEU A 45 -9.77 11.93 -5.29
CA LEU A 45 -8.65 11.16 -4.73
C LEU A 45 -8.51 9.80 -5.42
N GLY A 46 -9.63 9.09 -5.63
CA GLY A 46 -9.63 7.80 -6.33
C GLY A 46 -9.07 7.91 -7.75
N LEU A 47 -9.50 8.92 -8.52
CA LEU A 47 -8.98 9.14 -9.87
C LEU A 47 -7.47 9.38 -9.88
N ARG A 48 -6.97 10.26 -8.99
CA ARG A 48 -5.54 10.57 -8.90
C ARG A 48 -4.72 9.37 -8.44
N PHE A 49 -5.24 8.60 -7.49
CA PHE A 49 -4.61 7.36 -7.05
C PHE A 49 -4.55 6.32 -8.17
N ASN A 50 -5.64 6.13 -8.92
CA ASN A 50 -5.69 5.21 -10.05
C ASN A 50 -4.72 5.59 -11.16
N LEU A 51 -4.58 6.88 -11.47
CA LEU A 51 -3.62 7.37 -12.45
C LEU A 51 -2.17 7.12 -12.00
N ILE A 52 -1.84 7.42 -10.74
CA ILE A 52 -0.49 7.16 -10.18
C ILE A 52 -0.18 5.66 -10.22
N SER A 53 -1.14 4.82 -9.82
CA SER A 53 -1.01 3.36 -9.89
C SER A 53 -0.82 2.87 -11.33
N GLY A 54 -1.58 3.41 -12.28
CA GLY A 54 -1.43 3.09 -13.71
C GLY A 54 -0.06 3.44 -14.27
N ILE A 55 0.47 4.62 -13.92
CA ILE A 55 1.83 5.04 -14.32
C ILE A 55 2.88 4.10 -13.72
N TYR A 56 2.75 3.75 -12.43
CA TYR A 56 3.67 2.83 -11.77
C TYR A 56 3.63 1.44 -12.43
N ASN A 57 2.45 0.90 -12.69
CA ASN A 57 2.29 -0.40 -13.34
C ASN A 57 2.80 -0.41 -14.79
N PHE A 58 2.74 0.72 -15.50
CA PHE A 58 3.28 0.85 -16.85
C PHE A 58 4.81 1.03 -16.86
N ALA A 59 5.38 1.62 -15.80
CA ALA A 59 6.83 1.80 -15.64
C ALA A 59 7.53 0.57 -15.04
N LEU A 60 6.77 -0.40 -14.52
CA LEU A 60 7.29 -1.71 -14.14
C LEU A 60 7.53 -2.53 -15.43
N PRO A 61 8.75 -3.05 -15.65
CA PRO A 61 9.07 -3.90 -16.80
C PRO A 61 8.33 -5.24 -16.78
#